data_AF-A0A2N9MX45-F1
#
_entry.id   AF-A0A2N9MX45-F1
#
_cell.length_a   1.000
_cell.length_b   1.000
_cell.length_c   1.000
_cell.angle_alpha   90.00
_cell.angle_beta   90.00
_cell.angle_gamma   90.00
#
_symmetry.space_group_name_H-M   'P 1'
#
loop_
_entity.id
_entity.type
_entity.pdbx_description
1 polymer ?
#
loop_
_entity_poly.entity_id
_entity_poly.type
_entity_poly.pdbx_seq_one_letter_code
_entity_poly.pdbx_strand_id
1 'polypeptide(L)' 'MGRAYQRLYGSWLPESGYSLRDVPAFEQYLNSPQNTKPEDLVTLIHIPVSR' A
#
# COMPACT_ATOMS: atom_id res chain seq x y z
N MET A 1 -6.18 6.87 -5.76
CA MET A 1 -5.28 6.14 -4.84
C MET A 1 -5.83 6.04 -3.41
N GLY A 2 -6.65 6.99 -2.91
CA GLY A 2 -7.12 6.97 -1.51
C GLY A 2 -7.94 5.75 -1.04
N ARG A 3 -8.68 5.05 -1.91
CA ARG A 3 -9.49 3.89 -1.50
C ARG A 3 -8.66 2.69 -1.01
N ALA A 4 -7.48 2.46 -1.60
CA ALA A 4 -6.60 1.37 -1.19
C ALA A 4 -6.03 1.66 0.21
N TYR A 5 -5.49 2.87 0.41
CA TYR A 5 -5.00 3.34 1.71
C TYR A 5 -6.10 3.35 2.77
N GLN A 6 -7.32 3.78 2.44
CA GLN A 6 -8.44 3.76 3.38
C GLN A 6 -8.77 2.34 3.84
N ARG A 7 -8.80 1.35 2.94
CA ARG A 7 -9.02 -0.05 3.34
C ARG A 7 -7.87 -0.59 4.17
N LEU A 8 -6.65 -0.26 3.78
CA LEU A 8 -5.44 -0.79 4.40
C LEU A 8 -5.25 -0.24 5.82
N TYR A 9 -5.34 1.09 6.01
CA TYR A 9 -5.19 1.74 7.31
C TYR A 9 -6.49 1.78 8.13
N GLY A 10 -7.66 1.83 7.49
CA GLY A 10 -8.94 2.00 8.17
C GLY A 10 -9.67 0.70 8.52
N SER A 11 -9.38 -0.41 7.84
CA SER A 11 -10.03 -1.70 8.12
C SER A 11 -8.99 -2.79 8.41
N TRP A 12 -8.07 -3.05 7.49
CA TRP A 12 -7.15 -4.16 7.63
C TRP A 12 -6.19 -3.99 8.81
N LEU A 13 -5.51 -2.84 8.92
CA LEU A 13 -4.53 -2.58 9.98
C LEU A 13 -5.10 -2.77 11.40
N PRO A 14 -6.23 -2.17 11.80
CA PRO A 14 -6.78 -2.36 13.15
C PRO A 14 -7.21 -3.80 13.44
N GLU A 15 -7.64 -4.56 12.43
CA GLU A 15 -8.02 -5.98 12.58
C GLU A 15 -6.81 -6.93 12.56
N SER A 16 -5.69 -6.51 11.99
CA SER A 16 -4.53 -7.36 11.73
C SER A 16 -3.70 -7.71 12.98
N GLY A 17 -3.89 -6.98 14.09
CA GLY A 17 -3.10 -7.15 15.31
C GLY A 17 -1.66 -6.63 15.21
N TYR A 18 -1.34 -5.87 14.15
CA TYR A 18 -0.05 -5.22 13.97
C TYR A 18 -0.11 -3.73 14.33
N SER A 19 1.02 -3.19 14.82
CA SER A 19 1.24 -1.76 15.03
C SER A 19 2.07 -1.16 13.90
N LEU A 20 1.82 0.09 13.54
CA LEU A 20 2.68 0.80 12.58
C LEU A 20 4.04 1.10 13.20
N ARG A 21 5.09 0.94 12.40
CA ARG A 21 6.43 1.43 12.75
C ARG A 21 6.58 2.88 12.30
N ASP A 22 7.48 3.60 12.97
CA ASP A 22 7.85 4.98 12.63
C ASP A 22 8.81 5.02 11.43
N VAL A 23 8.35 4.49 10.30
CA VAL A 23 9.05 4.44 9.01
C VAL A 23 8.02 4.74 7.93
N PRO A 24 8.36 5.47 6.86
CA PRO A 24 7.43 5.71 5.77
C PRO A 24 7.05 4.42 5.04
N ALA A 25 5.77 4.31 4.65
CA ALA A 25 5.32 3.36 3.65
C ALA A 25 5.86 3.75 2.26
N PHE A 26 5.99 2.76 1.39
CA PHE A 26 6.42 3.01 0.01
C PHE A 26 5.65 2.15 -0.99
N GLU A 27 5.72 2.56 -2.24
CA GLU A 27 5.02 1.94 -3.36
C GLU A 27 6.04 1.37 -4.34
N GLN A 28 5.84 0.12 -4.73
CA GLN A 28 6.65 -0.54 -5.76
C GLN A 28 5.79 -0.77 -6.99
N TYR A 29 6.15 -0.14 -8.11
CA TYR A 29 5.52 -0.39 -9.40
C TYR A 29 6.04 -1.71 -9.98
N LEU A 30 5.14 -2.67 -10.20
CA LEU A 30 5.49 -3.96 -10.79
C LEU A 30 5.60 -3.88 -12.32
N ASN A 31 5.03 -2.83 -12.91
CA ASN A 31 5.12 -2.53 -14.33
C ASN A 31 5.43 -1.04 -14.55
N SER A 32 5.99 -0.73 -15.73
CA SER A 32 6.48 0.61 -16.01
C SER A 32 5.32 1.58 -16.21
N PRO A 33 5.22 2.66 -15.40
CA PRO A 33 4.17 3.67 -15.57
C PRO A 33 4.33 4.50 -16.84
N GLN A 34 5.49 4.44 -17.50
CA GLN A 34 5.73 5.17 -18.75
C GLN A 34 5.07 4.50 -19.96
N ASN A 35 4.83 3.18 -19.90
CA ASN A 35 4.37 2.39 -21.05
C ASN A 35 3.15 1.51 -20.74
N THR A 36 2.63 1.58 -19.51
CA THR A 36 1.44 0.83 -19.08
C THR A 36 0.27 1.80 -18.94
N LYS A 37 -0.92 1.42 -19.42
CA LYS A 37 -2.12 2.22 -19.20
C LYS A 37 -2.42 2.33 -17.70
N PRO A 38 -3.02 3.45 -17.24
CA PRO A 38 -3.31 3.64 -15.82
C PRO A 38 -4.19 2.54 -15.19
N GLU A 39 -5.10 1.96 -15.97
CA GLU A 39 -6.00 0.88 -15.53
C GLU A 39 -5.29 -0.47 -15.35
N ASP A 40 -4.20 -0.68 -16.09
CA ASP A 40 -3.38 -1.89 -16.06
C ASP A 40 -2.15 -1.75 -15.14
N LEU A 41 -1.93 -0.56 -14.57
CA LEU A 41 -0.80 -0.28 -13.69
C LEU A 41 -0.95 -1.04 -12.38
N VAL A 42 0.04 -1.84 -12.03
CA VAL A 42 0.06 -2.64 -10.81
C VAL A 42 1.12 -2.09 -9.86
N THR A 43 0.67 -1.74 -8.66
CA THR A 43 1.51 -1.19 -7.60
C THR A 43 1.34 -2.01 -6.33
N LEU A 44 2.45 -2.44 -5.73
CA LEU A 44 2.47 -2.99 -4.38
C LEU A 44 2.64 -1.86 -3.37
N ILE A 45 1.80 -1.86 -2.33
CA ILE A 45 1.90 -0.91 -1.21
C ILE A 45 2.56 -1.66 -0.05
N HIS A 46 3.73 -1.18 0.38
CA HIS A 46 4.45 -1.73 1.53
C HIS A 46 4.23 -0.85 2.75
N ILE A 47 3.55 -1.40 3.76
CA ILE A 47 3.40 -0.75 5.07
C ILE A 47 4.39 -1.34 6.07
N PRO A 48 5.16 -0.50 6.77
CA PRO A 48 6.04 -0.97 7.82
C PRO A 48 5.23 -1.24 9.10
N VAL A 49 5.07 -2.52 9.42
CA VAL A 49 4.39 -2.99 10.64
C VAL A 49 5.34 -3.69 11.60
N SER A 50 5.03 -3.62 12.90
CA SER A 50 5.61 -4.41 13.99
C SER A 50 4.51 -5.22 14.66
N ARG A 51 4.89 -6.34 15.24
CA ARG A 51 4.07 -7.02 16.24
C ARG A 51 4.42 -6.50 17.64
#